data_AF-A0A2V9LM56-F1
#
_entry.id   AF-A0A2V9LM56-F1
#
_cell.length_a   1.000
_cell.length_b   1.000
_cell.length_c   1.000
_cell.angle_alpha   90.00
_cell.angle_beta   90.00
_cell.angle_gamma   90.00
#
_symmetry.space_group_name_H-M   'P 1'
#
loop_
_entity.id
_entity.type
_entity.pdbx_description
1 polymer ?
#
loop_
_entity_poly.entity_id
_entity_poly.type
_entity_poly.pdbx_seq_one_letter_code
_entity_poly.pdbx_strand_id
1 'polypeptide(L)'
;MIQEVSTGLNPDGTPFDYNAFDPWWQFGTAGLRPPSGRAPGFWNADFTLAKDFHWTESRYFQFRWELYNALNHQSLGLPNTNWCLPPNPDGSVDAVHQFGCQFGKITNVQTDPRSMEFGLKFYW
;
A
#
# COMPACT_ATOMS: atom_id res chain seq x y z
N MET A 1 3.90 -29.84 -1.64
CA MET A 1 4.87 -30.24 -2.70
C MET A 1 5.88 -31.32 -2.28
N ILE A 2 6.77 -31.12 -1.28
CA ILE A 2 7.83 -32.13 -0.96
C ILE A 2 7.25 -33.47 -0.47
N GLN A 3 6.14 -33.45 0.28
CA GLN A 3 5.49 -34.68 0.76
C GLN A 3 4.73 -35.41 -0.36
N GLU A 4 4.01 -34.69 -1.22
CA GLU A 4 3.17 -35.26 -2.29
C GLU A 4 3.99 -35.93 -3.40
N VAL A 5 5.14 -35.35 -3.75
CA VAL A 5 6.07 -35.94 -4.74
C VAL A 5 6.73 -37.21 -4.19
N SER A 6 6.88 -37.32 -2.86
CA SER A 6 7.46 -38.47 -2.18
C SER A 6 6.46 -39.62 -1.99
N THR A 7 5.19 -39.32 -1.70
CA THR A 7 4.14 -40.32 -1.44
C THR A 7 3.31 -40.68 -2.68
N GLY A 8 3.36 -39.86 -3.74
CA GLY A 8 2.51 -40.04 -4.93
C GLY A 8 1.02 -39.81 -4.66
N LEU A 9 0.68 -39.21 -3.51
CA LEU A 9 -0.67 -38.91 -3.08
C LEU A 9 -0.77 -37.45 -2.66
N ASN A 10 -1.87 -36.81 -3.05
CA ASN A 10 -2.30 -35.52 -2.50
C ASN A 10 -2.58 -35.65 -0.99
N PRO A 11 -2.61 -34.54 -0.23
CA PRO A 11 -2.95 -34.57 1.19
C PRO A 11 -4.34 -35.14 1.51
N ASP A 12 -5.25 -35.14 0.53
CA ASP A 12 -6.60 -35.72 0.60
C ASP A 12 -6.64 -37.24 0.31
N GLY A 13 -5.48 -37.86 0.03
CA GLY A 13 -5.36 -39.29 -0.26
C GLY A 13 -5.65 -39.68 -1.71
N THR A 14 -5.95 -38.72 -2.59
CA THR A 14 -6.09 -38.99 -4.03
C THR A 14 -4.73 -39.13 -4.72
N PRO A 15 -4.61 -39.88 -5.84
CA PRO A 15 -3.37 -39.97 -6.60
C PRO A 15 -2.86 -38.59 -7.05
N PHE A 16 -1.58 -38.31 -6.79
CA PHE A 16 -0.93 -37.07 -7.21
C PHE A 16 -0.61 -37.14 -8.71
N ASP A 17 -1.22 -36.28 -9.52
CA ASP A 17 -0.88 -36.16 -10.95
C ASP A 17 0.33 -35.24 -11.13
N TYR A 18 1.48 -35.85 -11.44
CA TYR A 18 2.73 -35.13 -11.70
C TYR A 18 2.67 -34.18 -12.90
N ASN A 19 1.70 -34.34 -13.81
CA ASN A 19 1.50 -33.48 -14.97
C ASN A 19 0.46 -32.37 -14.73
N ALA A 20 -0.28 -32.43 -13.64
CA ALA A 20 -1.25 -31.40 -13.29
C ALA A 20 -0.53 -30.24 -12.59
N PHE A 21 -0.55 -29.06 -13.22
CA PHE A 21 -0.12 -27.84 -12.57
C PHE A 21 -1.16 -27.44 -11.52
N ASP A 22 -0.72 -27.31 -10.28
CA ASP A 22 -1.53 -26.77 -9.18
C ASP A 22 -2.22 -25.46 -9.63
N PRO A 23 -3.56 -25.37 -9.57
CA PRO A 23 -4.33 -24.19 -9.98
C PRO A 23 -3.85 -22.88 -9.36
N TRP A 24 -3.19 -22.94 -8.19
CA TRP A 24 -2.73 -21.76 -7.45
C TRP A 24 -1.45 -21.14 -7.99
N TRP A 25 -0.66 -21.86 -8.79
CA TRP A 25 0.66 -21.41 -9.25
C TRP A 25 0.74 -21.20 -10.76
N GLN A 26 -0.40 -20.95 -11.40
CA GLN A 26 -0.47 -20.72 -12.84
C GLN A 26 -0.28 -19.24 -13.18
N PHE A 27 0.67 -18.93 -14.07
CA PHE A 27 0.74 -17.61 -14.68
C PHE A 27 -0.43 -17.44 -15.64
N GLY A 28 -1.19 -16.35 -15.50
CA GLY A 28 -2.26 -16.01 -16.43
C GLY A 28 -1.74 -15.62 -17.82
N THR A 29 -2.66 -15.48 -18.78
CA THR A 29 -2.34 -15.10 -20.18
C THR A 29 -2.21 -13.59 -20.40
N ALA A 30 -2.15 -12.80 -19.33
CA ALA A 30 -2.03 -11.35 -19.42
C ALA A 30 -0.67 -10.95 -20.02
N GLY A 31 -0.69 -10.04 -21.00
CA GLY A 31 0.54 -9.49 -21.58
C GLY A 31 1.34 -8.65 -20.58
N LEU A 32 2.62 -8.39 -20.88
CA LEU A 32 3.57 -7.67 -20.01
C LEU A 32 3.09 -6.30 -19.48
N ARG A 33 2.19 -5.61 -20.19
CA ARG A 33 1.67 -4.28 -19.82
C ARG A 33 0.17 -4.18 -20.07
N PRO A 34 -0.67 -4.78 -19.20
CA PRO A 34 -2.11 -4.69 -19.37
C PRO A 34 -2.57 -3.24 -19.12
N PRO A 35 -3.52 -2.71 -19.90
CA PRO A 35 -4.06 -1.36 -19.70
C PRO A 35 -4.63 -1.11 -18.30
N SER A 36 -5.13 -2.17 -17.64
CA SER A 36 -5.66 -2.17 -16.28
C SER A 36 -4.61 -2.00 -15.18
N GLY A 37 -3.32 -2.15 -15.49
CA GLY A 37 -2.22 -2.00 -14.53
C GLY A 37 -1.79 -0.55 -14.29
N ARG A 38 -2.56 0.43 -14.75
CA ARG A 38 -2.22 1.86 -14.59
C ARG A 38 -2.89 2.44 -13.35
N ALA A 39 -2.08 3.09 -12.53
CA ALA A 39 -2.56 3.86 -11.40
C ALA A 39 -3.19 5.19 -11.84
N PRO A 40 -4.18 5.72 -11.10
CA PRO A 40 -4.58 7.11 -11.21
C PRO A 40 -3.38 8.05 -10.96
N GLY A 41 -3.44 9.25 -11.56
CA GLY A 41 -2.44 10.28 -11.29
C GLY A 41 -2.50 10.74 -9.83
N PHE A 42 -1.34 10.92 -9.22
CA PHE A 42 -1.20 11.47 -7.87
C PHE A 42 -0.77 12.93 -7.94
N TRP A 43 -1.38 13.77 -7.12
CA TRP A 43 -0.96 15.14 -6.89
C TRP A 43 -1.22 15.55 -5.43
N ASN A 44 -0.33 16.37 -4.89
CA ASN A 44 -0.45 16.97 -3.57
C ASN A 44 0.04 18.43 -3.61
N ALA A 45 -0.50 19.28 -2.74
CA ALA A 45 -0.13 20.68 -2.63
C ALA A 45 0.19 21.03 -1.19
N ASP A 46 1.46 21.37 -0.94
CA ASP A 46 1.95 21.81 0.36
C ASP A 46 2.27 23.30 0.31
N PHE A 47 1.95 24.03 1.39
CA PHE A 47 2.21 25.46 1.49
C PHE A 47 2.97 25.82 2.75
N THR A 48 3.82 26.83 2.63
CA THR A 48 4.45 27.48 3.77
C THR A 48 4.28 28.99 3.66
N LEU A 49 3.87 29.62 4.75
CA LEU A 49 3.79 31.05 4.90
C LEU A 49 4.74 31.46 6.03
N ALA A 50 5.76 32.26 5.69
CA ALA A 50 6.67 32.84 6.67
C ALA A 50 6.58 34.37 6.64
N LYS A 51 6.49 34.99 7.81
CA LYS A 51 6.48 36.44 7.95
C LYS A 51 7.30 36.89 9.15
N ASP A 52 8.19 37.84 8.89
CA ASP A 52 8.96 38.52 9.93
C ASP A 52 8.25 39.82 10.33
N PHE A 53 7.80 39.86 11.58
CA PHE A 53 7.23 41.03 12.23
C PHE A 53 8.33 41.77 12.97
N HIS A 54 8.85 42.83 12.34
CA HIS A 54 9.90 43.68 12.91
C HIS A 54 9.29 44.70 13.85
N TRP A 55 9.73 44.71 15.12
CA TRP A 55 9.35 45.75 16.07
C TRP A 55 10.48 46.76 16.26
N THR A 56 11.74 46.33 16.18
CA THR A 56 12.91 47.21 16.06
C THR A 56 13.84 46.71 14.95
N GLU A 57 14.93 47.43 14.69
CA GLU A 57 15.94 47.05 13.70
C GLU A 57 16.65 45.72 14.06
N SER A 58 16.77 45.41 15.36
CA SER A 58 17.43 44.18 15.83
C SER A 58 16.46 43.12 16.37
N ARG A 59 15.22 43.49 16.73
CA ARG A 59 14.25 42.60 17.39
C ARG A 59 13.04 42.36 16.50
N TYR A 60 12.81 41.09 16.18
CA TYR A 60 11.68 40.68 15.36
C TYR A 60 11.17 39.28 15.73
N PHE A 61 9.90 39.05 15.42
CA PHE A 61 9.29 37.72 15.50
C PHE A 61 9.15 37.14 14.11
N GLN A 62 9.62 35.92 13.91
CA GLN A 62 9.34 35.14 12.72
C GLN A 62 8.18 34.20 13.01
N PHE A 63 7.06 34.43 12.33
CA PHE A 63 5.94 33.50 12.29
C PHE A 63 6.06 32.61 11.07
N ARG A 64 5.86 31.31 11.27
CA ARG A 64 5.77 30.31 10.20
C ARG A 64 4.49 29.53 10.35
N TRP A 65 3.81 29.30 9.23
CA TRP A 65 2.67 28.42 9.13
C TRP A 65 2.92 27.45 7.99
N GLU A 66 2.90 26.16 8.30
CA GLU A 66 3.09 25.08 7.35
C GLU A 66 1.78 24.29 7.21
N LEU A 67 1.39 24.02 5.97
CA LEU A 67 0.23 23.22 5.61
C LEU A 67 0.69 22.06 4.73
N TYR A 68 0.54 20.85 5.24
CA TYR A 68 0.71 19.64 4.45
C TYR A 68 -0.66 19.20 3.95
N ASN A 69 -0.77 18.86 2.67
CA ASN A 69 -2.05 18.59 1.99
C ASN A 69 -3.06 19.74 2.16
N ALA A 70 -2.68 20.93 1.70
CA ALA A 70 -3.45 22.15 1.92
C ALA A 70 -4.87 22.13 1.36
N LEU A 71 -5.05 21.47 0.21
CA LEU A 71 -6.36 21.28 -0.43
C LEU A 71 -7.18 20.15 0.21
N ASN A 72 -6.60 19.40 1.16
CA ASN A 72 -7.19 18.25 1.82
C ASN A 72 -7.76 17.23 0.82
N HIS A 73 -7.04 17.01 -0.28
CA HIS A 73 -7.43 16.05 -1.31
C HIS A 73 -7.00 14.65 -0.89
N GLN A 74 -7.96 13.73 -0.77
CA GLN A 74 -7.68 12.35 -0.44
C GLN A 74 -7.31 11.59 -1.71
N SER A 75 -6.06 11.15 -1.79
CA SER A 75 -5.62 10.21 -2.82
C SER A 75 -5.59 8.80 -2.25
N LEU A 76 -6.35 7.90 -2.87
CA LEU A 76 -6.37 6.49 -2.52
C LEU A 76 -5.06 5.82 -2.96
N GLY A 77 -4.58 4.86 -2.17
CA GLY A 77 -3.38 4.10 -2.52
C GLY A 77 -3.60 3.15 -3.69
N LEU A 78 -2.52 2.49 -4.09
CA LEU A 78 -2.56 1.48 -5.13
C LEU A 78 -3.27 0.21 -4.62
N PRO A 79 -4.01 -0.50 -5.48
CA PRO A 79 -4.55 -1.80 -5.14
C PRO A 79 -3.45 -2.76 -4.71
N ASN A 80 -3.72 -3.56 -3.67
CA ASN A 80 -2.79 -4.54 -3.17
C ASN A 80 -2.52 -5.63 -4.23
N THR A 81 -1.25 -6.06 -4.33
CA THR A 81 -0.78 -7.02 -5.32
C THR A 81 -0.54 -8.42 -4.76
N ASN A 82 -0.86 -8.66 -3.49
CA ASN A 82 -0.72 -9.95 -2.84
C ASN A 82 -1.80 -10.90 -3.33
N TRP A 83 -1.42 -12.14 -3.58
CA TRP A 83 -2.31 -13.20 -4.02
C TRP A 83 -2.73 -14.07 -2.84
N CYS A 84 -3.88 -14.72 -3.00
CA CYS A 84 -4.32 -15.73 -2.06
C CYS A 84 -3.34 -16.90 -2.02
N LEU A 85 -3.03 -17.37 -0.82
CA LEU A 85 -2.29 -18.61 -0.62
C LEU A 85 -3.24 -19.82 -0.76
N PRO A 86 -2.77 -20.95 -1.31
CA PRO A 86 -3.54 -22.18 -1.31
C PRO A 86 -3.85 -22.64 0.11
N PRO A 87 -5.02 -23.28 0.38
CA PRO A 87 -5.32 -23.85 1.68
C PRO A 87 -4.23 -24.81 2.17
N ASN A 88 -4.18 -24.99 3.48
CA ASN A 88 -3.31 -25.99 4.09
C ASN A 88 -3.66 -27.41 3.57
N PRO A 89 -2.75 -28.38 3.72
CA PRO A 89 -2.98 -29.78 3.33
C PRO A 89 -4.26 -30.40 3.92
N ASP A 90 -4.75 -29.89 5.06
CA ASP A 90 -5.98 -30.33 5.73
C ASP A 90 -7.25 -29.58 5.28
N GLY A 91 -7.12 -28.71 4.27
CA GLY A 91 -8.19 -27.84 3.76
C GLY A 91 -8.50 -26.63 4.65
N SER A 92 -7.79 -26.43 5.76
CA SER A 92 -7.98 -25.27 6.63
C SER A 92 -7.36 -24.00 6.04
N VAL A 93 -7.90 -22.85 6.43
CA VAL A 93 -7.33 -21.52 6.14
C VAL A 93 -7.06 -20.80 7.45
N ASP A 94 -5.82 -20.36 7.65
CA ASP A 94 -5.46 -19.54 8.81
C ASP A 94 -5.56 -18.04 8.49
N ALA A 95 -5.20 -17.20 9.47
CA ALA A 95 -5.20 -15.75 9.29
C ALA A 95 -4.30 -15.30 8.13
N VAL A 96 -3.15 -15.94 7.90
CA VAL A 96 -2.22 -15.57 6.83
C VAL A 96 -2.84 -15.83 5.44
N HIS A 97 -3.56 -16.94 5.29
CA HIS A 97 -4.29 -17.24 4.05
C HIS A 97 -5.39 -16.22 3.75
N GLN A 98 -6.15 -15.80 4.78
CA GLN A 98 -7.22 -14.81 4.63
C GLN A 98 -6.67 -13.38 4.40
N PHE A 99 -5.61 -12.99 5.13
CA PHE A 99 -4.96 -11.69 4.95
C PHE A 99 -4.15 -11.59 3.67
N GLY A 100 -3.69 -12.71 3.08
CA GLY A 100 -3.03 -12.72 1.77
C GLY A 100 -3.99 -12.42 0.61
N CYS A 101 -5.28 -12.69 0.77
CA CYS A 101 -6.33 -12.48 -0.22
C CYS A 101 -6.78 -11.01 -0.37
N GLN A 102 -5.85 -10.13 -0.73
CA GLN A 102 -6.11 -8.69 -0.89
C GLN A 102 -5.94 -8.18 -2.32
N PHE A 103 -5.67 -9.06 -3.29
CA PHE A 103 -5.49 -8.68 -4.68
C PHE A 103 -6.59 -7.75 -5.19
N GLY A 104 -6.21 -6.60 -5.74
CA GLY A 104 -7.13 -5.63 -6.32
C GLY A 104 -7.91 -4.78 -5.31
N LYS A 105 -7.74 -4.99 -4.00
CA LYS A 105 -8.36 -4.15 -2.97
C LYS A 105 -7.46 -2.98 -2.59
N ILE A 106 -8.06 -1.80 -2.42
CA ILE A 106 -7.38 -0.63 -1.87
C ILE A 106 -7.68 -0.60 -0.37
N THR A 107 -6.64 -0.67 0.45
CA THR A 107 -6.75 -0.69 1.92
C THR A 107 -6.06 0.49 2.61
N ASN A 108 -5.43 1.37 1.83
CA ASN A 108 -4.69 2.53 2.35
C ASN A 108 -4.96 3.79 1.51
N VAL A 109 -4.50 4.90 2.05
CA VAL A 109 -4.42 6.19 1.37
C VAL A 109 -2.96 6.48 1.03
N GLN A 110 -2.72 7.20 -0.06
CA GLN A 110 -1.38 7.52 -0.55
C GLN A 110 -0.78 8.75 0.14
N THR A 111 -1.62 9.61 0.71
CA THR A 111 -1.20 10.82 1.42
C THR A 111 -1.96 10.95 2.73
N ASP A 112 -1.30 11.55 3.71
CA ASP A 112 -1.92 11.88 4.99
C ASP A 112 -3.00 12.97 4.83
N PRO A 113 -4.01 12.99 5.73
CA PRO A 113 -4.94 14.09 5.83
C PRO A 113 -4.23 15.41 6.10
N ARG A 114 -4.90 16.53 5.82
CA ARG A 114 -4.30 17.85 6.02
C ARG A 114 -3.79 18.04 7.44
N SER A 115 -2.52 18.36 7.58
CA SER A 115 -1.90 18.77 8.85
C SER A 115 -1.43 20.23 8.77
N MET A 116 -1.51 20.92 9.90
CA MET A 116 -1.15 22.33 10.01
C MET A 116 -0.21 22.52 11.20
N GLU A 117 0.90 23.21 10.96
CA GLU A 117 1.91 23.46 11.97
C GLU A 117 2.20 24.96 12.05
N PHE A 118 2.32 25.46 13.28
CA PHE A 118 2.57 26.86 13.56
C PHE A 118 3.88 26.98 14.36
N GLY A 119 4.78 27.83 13.88
CA GLY A 119 6.04 28.14 14.53
C GLY A 119 6.15 29.63 14.82
N LEU A 120 6.56 29.98 16.03
CA LEU A 120 6.91 31.35 16.40
C LEU A 120 8.33 31.37 16.95
N LYS A 121 9.20 32.16 16.34
CA LYS A 121 10.58 32.34 16.78
C LYS A 121 10.88 33.81 17.04
N PHE A 122 11.48 34.10 18.19
CA PHE A 122 11.91 35.44 18.56
C PHE A 122 13.41 35.62 18.29
N TYR A 123 13.77 36.76 17.72
CA TYR A 123 15.14 37.20 17.47
C TYR A 123 15.39 38.50 18.23
N TRP A 124 16.54 38.60 18.91
CA TRP A 124 16.89 39.71 19.80
C TRP A 124 18.32 40.22 19.60
#